data_AF-A0A378MVQ7-F1
#
_entry.id   AF-A0A378MVQ7-F1
#
_cell.length_a   1.000
_cell.length_b   1.000
_cell.length_c   1.000
_cell.angle_alpha   90.00
_cell.angle_beta   90.00
_cell.angle_gamma   90.00
#
_symmetry.space_group_name_H-M   'P 1'
#
loop_
_entity.id
_entity.type
_entity.pdbx_description
1 polymer ?
#
loop_
_entity_poly.entity_id
_entity_poly.type
_entity_poly.pdbx_seq_one_letter_code
_entity_poly.pdbx_strand_id
1 'polypeptide(L)'
;MERVPFYNVQASAGFGAFNSEVYAPDDYIGLSKRWLDVRGFYLSYLAFITASGDSMYPTISDGDMLLVNRATTQPKDGKIYVFRQGEQLWVKTCARHYGRYSLNQR
;
A
#
# COMPACT_ATOMS: atom_id res chain seq x y z
N MET A 1 -11.34 -9.16 -17.00
CA MET A 1 -10.33 -8.74 -16.01
C MET A 1 -10.95 -7.66 -15.16
N GLU A 2 -10.66 -7.65 -13.87
CA GLU A 2 -11.12 -6.63 -12.93
C GLU A 2 -10.13 -5.46 -12.93
N ARG A 3 -10.62 -4.22 -12.92
CA ARG A 3 -9.78 -3.02 -12.99
C ARG A 3 -9.48 -2.50 -11.60
N VAL A 4 -8.24 -2.61 -11.17
CA VAL A 4 -7.75 -2.06 -9.90
C VAL A 4 -7.15 -0.68 -10.17
N PRO A 5 -7.49 0.37 -9.41
CA PRO A 5 -6.89 1.69 -9.60
C PRO A 5 -5.38 1.66 -9.31
N PHE A 6 -4.61 2.34 -10.14
CA PHE A 6 -3.17 2.56 -9.97
C PHE A 6 -2.91 4.04 -9.68
N TYR A 7 -2.05 4.28 -8.70
CA TYR A 7 -1.63 5.61 -8.29
C TYR A 7 -0.11 5.68 -8.26
N ASN A 8 0.45 6.58 -9.04
CA ASN A 8 1.88 6.80 -9.07
C ASN A 8 2.32 7.72 -7.92
N VAL A 9 2.27 7.19 -6.69
CA VAL A 9 2.62 7.94 -5.49
C VAL A 9 4.13 8.00 -5.35
N GLN A 10 4.73 9.17 -5.59
CA GLN A 10 6.12 9.43 -5.21
C GLN A 10 6.16 9.71 -3.70
N ALA A 11 6.45 8.69 -2.90
CA ALA A 11 6.43 8.75 -1.43
C ALA A 11 7.43 9.75 -0.80
N SER A 12 8.19 10.54 -1.57
CA SER A 12 9.14 11.56 -1.09
C SER A 12 8.78 13.00 -1.45
N ALA A 13 7.88 13.24 -2.41
CA ALA A 13 7.41 14.58 -2.76
C ALA A 13 5.92 14.64 -2.43
N GLY A 14 5.55 15.43 -1.42
CA GLY A 14 4.20 15.53 -0.88
C GLY A 14 3.12 15.61 -1.96
N PHE A 15 2.50 14.48 -2.25
CA PHE A 15 1.17 14.45 -2.82
C PHE A 15 0.20 14.50 -1.66
N GLY A 16 -0.48 15.64 -1.56
CA GLY A 16 -1.59 15.87 -0.67
C GLY A 16 -2.49 14.64 -0.60
N ALA A 17 -2.71 14.14 0.60
CA ALA A 17 -3.77 13.20 0.95
C ALA A 17 -4.06 12.08 -0.07
N PHE A 18 -3.41 10.91 0.02
CA PHE A 18 -3.97 9.72 -0.65
C PHE A 18 -5.39 9.46 -0.09
N ASN A 19 -6.39 9.87 -0.86
CA ASN A 19 -7.79 9.61 -0.66
C ASN A 19 -8.36 9.23 -2.03
N SER A 20 -8.65 7.95 -2.22
CA SER A 20 -9.21 7.46 -3.49
C SER A 20 -10.57 8.08 -3.84
N GLU A 21 -11.22 8.75 -2.88
CA GLU A 21 -12.47 9.50 -3.10
C GLU A 21 -12.23 10.92 -3.63
N VAL A 22 -11.01 11.45 -3.48
CA VAL A 22 -10.65 12.83 -3.87
C VAL A 22 -9.74 12.84 -5.10
N TYR A 23 -8.91 11.80 -5.29
CA TYR A 23 -7.95 11.71 -6.39
C TYR A 23 -8.36 10.64 -7.40
N ALA A 24 -8.42 11.05 -8.67
CA ALA A 24 -8.60 10.12 -9.77
C ALA A 24 -7.36 9.22 -9.90
N PRO A 25 -7.52 7.92 -10.22
CA PRO A 25 -6.39 7.05 -10.52
C PRO A 25 -5.60 7.54 -11.74
N ASP A 26 -4.27 7.40 -11.70
CA ASP A 26 -3.40 7.68 -12.86
C ASP A 26 -3.64 6.66 -13.97
N ASP A 27 -3.93 5.41 -13.60
CA ASP A 27 -4.31 4.34 -14.52
C ASP A 27 -5.08 3.22 -13.80
N TYR A 28 -5.34 2.11 -14.49
CA TYR A 28 -5.94 0.90 -13.96
C TYR A 28 -5.20 -0.34 -14.42
N ILE A 29 -4.96 -1.25 -13.48
CA ILE A 29 -4.29 -2.52 -13.75
C ILE A 29 -5.31 -3.65 -13.70
N GLY A 30 -5.29 -4.50 -14.73
CA GLY A 30 -6.17 -5.64 -14.86
C GLY A 30 -5.73 -6.81 -13.98
N LEU A 31 -6.59 -7.27 -13.07
CA LEU A 31 -6.40 -8.52 -12.33
C LEU A 31 -7.40 -9.60 -12.78
N SER A 32 -6.99 -10.85 -12.64
CA SER A 32 -7.88 -12.00 -12.87
C SER A 32 -8.92 -12.07 -11.75
N LYS A 33 -10.21 -12.12 -12.13
CA LYS A 33 -11.30 -12.33 -11.17
C LYS A 33 -11.10 -13.60 -10.34
N ARG A 34 -10.72 -14.71 -10.99
CA ARG A 34 -10.42 -15.98 -10.31
C ARG A 34 -9.31 -15.82 -9.27
N TRP A 35 -8.27 -15.04 -9.56
CA TRP A 35 -7.17 -14.82 -8.62
C TRP A 35 -7.63 -14.02 -7.39
N LEU A 36 -8.48 -13.02 -7.61
CA LEU A 36 -9.10 -12.24 -6.53
C LEU A 36 -9.99 -13.12 -5.63
N ASP A 37 -10.84 -13.95 -6.24
CA ASP A 37 -11.75 -14.85 -5.52
C ASP A 37 -10.97 -15.85 -4.64
N VAL A 38 -9.92 -16.46 -5.19
CA VAL A 38 -9.06 -17.42 -4.45
C VAL A 38 -8.35 -16.75 -3.26
N ARG A 39 -8.03 -15.45 -3.36
CA ARG A 39 -7.41 -14.67 -2.27
C ARG A 39 -8.43 -14.05 -1.31
N GLY A 40 -9.72 -14.10 -1.62
CA GLY A 40 -10.77 -13.43 -0.87
C GLY A 40 -10.63 -11.90 -0.89
N PHE A 41 -10.08 -11.34 -1.96
CA PHE A 41 -9.92 -9.89 -2.09
C PHE A 41 -11.14 -9.28 -2.78
N TYR A 42 -11.66 -8.20 -2.20
CA TYR A 42 -12.68 -7.38 -2.85
C TYR A 42 -12.05 -6.21 -3.56
N LEU A 43 -12.46 -5.99 -4.80
CA LEU A 43 -11.90 -4.97 -5.68
C LEU A 43 -11.93 -3.57 -5.06
N SER A 44 -12.99 -3.23 -4.33
CA SER A 44 -13.16 -1.94 -3.65
C SER A 44 -12.06 -1.62 -2.63
N TYR A 45 -11.38 -2.62 -2.08
CA TYR A 45 -10.30 -2.43 -1.13
C TYR A 45 -8.90 -2.43 -1.76
N LEU A 46 -8.79 -2.72 -3.06
CA LEU A 46 -7.49 -2.83 -3.72
C LEU A 46 -7.07 -1.51 -4.37
N ALA A 47 -5.77 -1.23 -4.30
CA ALA A 47 -5.12 -0.18 -5.08
C ALA A 47 -3.68 -0.59 -5.37
N PHE A 48 -3.17 -0.21 -6.53
CA PHE A 48 -1.75 -0.28 -6.82
C PHE A 48 -1.07 1.05 -6.52
N ILE A 49 0.12 0.99 -5.93
CA ILE A 49 0.99 2.16 -5.73
C ILE A 49 2.41 1.85 -6.20
N THR A 50 3.17 2.89 -6.53
CA THR A 50 4.62 2.78 -6.75
C THR A 50 5.36 3.04 -5.44
N ALA A 51 6.33 2.19 -5.11
CA ALA A 51 7.26 2.44 -4.02
C ALA A 51 8.28 3.52 -4.42
N SER A 52 8.64 4.39 -3.47
CA SER A 52 9.71 5.36 -3.67
C SER A 52 10.70 5.32 -2.51
N GLY A 53 11.99 5.39 -2.85
CA GLY A 53 13.10 5.31 -1.92
C GLY A 53 13.51 3.88 -1.56
N ASP A 54 14.51 3.78 -0.69
CA ASP A 54 15.22 2.54 -0.35
C ASP A 54 14.95 2.06 1.09
N SER A 55 14.04 2.70 1.82
CA SER A 55 13.84 2.45 3.25
C SER A 55 13.41 1.02 3.60
N MET A 56 12.94 0.26 2.61
CA MET A 56 12.52 -1.14 2.71
C MET A 56 13.43 -2.10 1.93
N TYR A 57 14.57 -1.63 1.41
CA TYR A 57 15.56 -2.46 0.73
C TYR A 57 16.16 -3.50 1.70
N PRO A 58 16.34 -4.78 1.28
CA PRO A 58 16.15 -5.32 -0.08
C PRO A 58 14.74 -5.90 -0.34
N THR A 59 13.78 -5.70 0.56
CA THR A 59 12.45 -6.33 0.46
C THR A 59 11.54 -5.63 -0.55
N ILE A 60 11.62 -4.30 -0.63
CA ILE A 60 10.93 -3.46 -1.61
C ILE A 60 11.94 -2.43 -2.09
N SER A 61 12.10 -2.34 -3.40
CA SER A 61 13.01 -1.41 -4.07
C SER A 61 12.25 -0.18 -4.57
N ASP A 62 13.00 0.90 -4.83
CA ASP A 62 12.47 2.08 -5.51
C ASP A 62 11.90 1.69 -6.89
N GLY A 63 10.69 2.17 -7.20
CA GLY A 63 9.99 1.85 -8.44
C GLY A 63 9.14 0.57 -8.40
N ASP A 64 9.20 -0.23 -7.33
CA ASP A 64 8.39 -1.44 -7.23
C ASP A 64 6.89 -1.12 -7.19
N MET A 65 6.10 -1.90 -7.90
CA MET A 65 4.64 -1.79 -7.90
C MET A 65 4.03 -2.67 -6.82
N LEU A 66 3.28 -2.06 -5.91
CA LEU A 66 2.70 -2.72 -4.74
C LEU A 66 1.18 -2.79 -4.85
N LEU A 67 0.62 -3.99 -4.72
CA LEU A 67 -0.82 -4.18 -4.51
C LEU A 67 -1.15 -4.03 -3.02
N VAL A 68 -1.93 -3.02 -2.70
CA VAL A 68 -2.36 -2.71 -1.33
C VAL A 68 -3.80 -3.15 -1.13
N ASN A 69 -4.04 -3.97 -0.10
CA ASN A 69 -5.39 -4.31 0.36
C ASN A 69 -5.75 -3.48 1.60
N ARG A 70 -6.73 -2.58 1.45
CA ARG A 70 -7.18 -1.61 2.46
C ARG A 70 -8.25 -2.16 3.41
N ALA A 71 -8.68 -3.42 3.25
CA ALA A 71 -9.69 -4.03 4.10
C ALA A 71 -9.19 -4.32 5.53
N THR A 72 -7.87 -4.45 5.72
CA THR A 72 -7.28 -4.82 7.02
C THR A 72 -6.71 -3.59 7.71
N THR A 73 -7.33 -3.20 8.82
CA THR A 73 -6.88 -2.08 9.67
C THR A 73 -6.16 -2.53 10.94
N GLN A 74 -6.16 -3.84 11.24
CA GLN A 74 -5.43 -4.41 12.38
C GLN A 74 -4.04 -4.87 11.94
N PRO A 75 -2.96 -4.23 12.43
CA PRO A 75 -1.61 -4.64 12.11
C PRO A 75 -1.32 -6.04 12.66
N LYS A 76 -0.59 -6.84 11.88
CA LYS A 76 -0.06 -8.14 12.27
C LYS A 76 1.46 -8.04 12.26
N ASP A 77 2.06 -8.62 13.27
CA ASP A 77 3.51 -8.65 13.44
C ASP A 77 4.20 -9.26 12.21
N GLY A 78 5.29 -8.63 11.77
CA GLY A 78 6.08 -9.05 10.61
C GLY A 78 5.42 -8.83 9.24
N LYS A 79 4.33 -8.04 9.16
CA LYS A 79 3.69 -7.70 7.87
C LYS A 79 4.01 -6.26 7.46
N ILE A 80 4.03 -6.03 6.15
CA ILE A 80 4.26 -4.72 5.54
C ILE A 80 2.92 -4.01 5.40
N TYR A 81 2.88 -2.76 5.83
CA TYR A 81 1.70 -1.91 5.75
C TYR A 81 2.04 -0.60 5.08
N VAL A 82 1.04 -0.06 4.39
CA VAL A 82 1.01 1.32 3.93
C VAL A 82 0.19 2.10 4.94
N PHE A 83 0.76 3.12 5.55
CA PHE A 83 0.03 4.02 6.45
C PHE A 83 0.16 5.46 6.00
N ARG A 84 -0.83 6.25 6.35
CA ARG A 84 -0.88 7.68 6.05
C ARG A 84 -0.49 8.47 7.28
N GLN A 85 0.49 9.35 7.15
CA GLN A 85 0.86 10.34 8.17
C GLN A 85 0.71 11.74 7.57
N GLY A 86 -0.33 12.46 8.00
CA GLY A 86 -0.72 13.71 7.34
C GLY A 86 -1.13 13.46 5.89
N GLU A 87 -0.33 14.00 4.97
CA GLU A 87 -0.55 13.86 3.53
C GLU A 87 0.29 12.75 2.89
N GLN A 88 1.31 12.25 3.58
CA GLN A 88 2.28 11.31 3.02
C GLN A 88 1.90 9.85 3.30
N LEU A 89 2.19 8.97 2.33
CA LEU A 89 2.11 7.52 2.50
C LEU A 89 3.48 6.96 2.83
N TRP A 90 3.49 6.04 3.79
CA TRP A 90 4.69 5.37 4.26
C TRP A 90 4.50 3.86 4.18
N VAL A 91 5.49 3.17 3.61
CA VAL A 91 5.56 1.71 3.60
C VAL A 91 6.51 1.28 4.69
N LYS A 92 6.05 0.52 5.69
CA LYS A 92 6.92 -0.03 6.76
C LYS A 92 6.48 -1.42 7.20
N THR A 93 7.40 -2.18 7.77
CA THR A 93 7.10 -3.42 8.48
C THR A 93 6.57 -3.12 9.88
N CYS A 94 5.46 -3.75 10.25
CA CYS A 94 4.94 -3.71 11.61
C CYS A 94 5.70 -4.68 12.50
N ALA A 95 6.22 -4.18 13.63
CA ALA A 95 6.83 -4.99 14.67
C ALA A 95 6.02 -4.86 15.97
N ARG A 96 5.80 -5.96 16.67
CA ARG A 96 5.13 -5.97 17.97
C ARG A 96 6.18 -5.93 19.09
N HIS A 97 6.20 -4.85 19.87
CA HIS A 97 7.04 -4.68 21.05
C HIS A 97 6.17 -4.52 22.30
N TYR A 98 6.31 -5.43 23.28
CA TYR A 98 5.64 -5.36 24.61
C TYR A 98 4.13 -5.05 24.55
N GLY A 99 3.41 -5.67 23.61
CA GLY A 99 1.96 -5.45 23.45
C GLY A 99 1.56 -4.15 22.73
N ARG A 100 2.53 -3.34 22.28
CA ARG A 100 2.34 -2.18 21.41
C ARG A 100 2.90 -2.46 20.02
N TYR A 101 2.24 -1.93 18.99
CA TYR A 101 2.75 -1.99 17.61
C TYR A 101 3.67 -0.78 17.39
N SER A 102 4.90 -1.03 16.95
CA SER A 102 5.83 -0.01 16.49
C SER A 102 6.12 -0.19 15.00
N LEU A 103 6.32 0.93 14.32
CA LEU A 103 6.75 0.98 12.92
C LEU A 103 8.25 1.25 12.95
N ASN A 104 9.04 0.35 12.37
CA ASN A 104 10.50 0.51 12.37
C ASN A 104 10.87 1.69 11.47
N GLN A 105 11.38 2.76 12.07
CA GLN A 105 12.07 3.85 11.37
C GLN A 105 13.55 3.48 11.33
N ARG A 106 14.13 3.40 10.12
CA ARG A 106 15.56 3.60 9.94
C ARG A 106 15.80 5.09 9.77
#